data_AF-A0A7C1KR67-F1
#
_entry.id   AF-A0A7C1KR67-F1
#
_cell.length_a   1.000
_cell.length_b   1.000
_cell.length_c   1.000
_cell.angle_alpha   90.00
_cell.angle_beta   90.00
_cell.angle_gamma   90.00
#
_symmetry.space_group_name_H-M   'P 1'
#
loop_
_entity.id
_entity.type
_entity.pdbx_description
1 polymer ?
#
loop_
_entity_poly.entity_id
_entity_poly.type
_entity_poly.pdbx_seq_one_letter_code
_entity_poly.pdbx_strand_id
1 'polypeptide(L)' 'MSNPTIELSKKQVINVLAQFPPEELKEIIDTLLKQKAFVPPSLEEITEEASRIVQRERLEPEIVDEAIKWARSKK' A
#
# COMPACT_ATOMS: atom_id res chain seq x y z
N MET A 1 -27.34 24.52 4.42
CA MET A 1 -25.92 24.94 4.39
C MET A 1 -25.19 23.94 3.53
N SER A 2 -24.61 24.37 2.42
CA SER A 2 -23.87 23.52 1.50
C SER A 2 -22.55 23.17 2.17
N ASN A 3 -22.34 21.92 2.58
CA ASN A 3 -21.00 21.47 2.98
C ASN A 3 -20.10 21.64 1.75
N PRO A 4 -19.11 22.55 1.74
CA PRO A 4 -18.19 22.61 0.62
C PRO A 4 -17.30 21.38 0.74
N THR A 5 -17.66 20.32 0.01
CA THR A 5 -16.81 19.14 -0.12
C THR A 5 -15.59 19.57 -0.92
N ILE A 6 -14.46 19.77 -0.22
CA ILE A 6 -13.18 20.03 -0.89
C ILE A 6 -12.76 18.71 -1.55
N GLU A 7 -12.90 18.65 -2.86
CA GLU A 7 -12.38 17.53 -3.64
C GLU A 7 -10.86 17.66 -3.74
N LEU A 8 -10.15 16.75 -3.06
CA LEU A 8 -8.70 16.61 -3.20
C LEU A 8 -8.40 15.70 -4.38
N SER A 9 -7.52 16.14 -5.27
CA SER A 9 -7.02 15.28 -6.34
C SER A 9 -6.14 14.16 -5.78
N LYS A 10 -6.10 13.01 -6.46
CA LYS A 10 -5.21 11.89 -6.10
C LYS A 10 -3.75 12.33 -5.91
N LYS A 11 -3.27 13.26 -6.77
CA LYS A 11 -1.91 13.78 -6.72
C LYS A 11 -1.63 14.60 -5.45
N GLN A 12 -2.60 15.40 -5.00
CA GLN A 12 -2.46 16.17 -3.76
C GLN A 12 -2.42 15.25 -2.54
N VAL A 13 -3.26 14.22 -2.51
CA VAL A 13 -3.25 13.22 -1.43
C VAL A 13 -1.91 12.49 -1.38
N ILE A 14 -1.40 12.02 -2.52
CA ILE A 14 -0.11 11.32 -2.59
C ILE A 14 1.04 12.24 -2.12
N ASN A 15 1.06 13.49 -2.57
CA ASN A 15 2.10 14.45 -2.16
C ASN A 15 2.13 14.71 -0.66
N VAL A 16 0.97 14.75 -0.01
CA VAL A 16 0.87 14.91 1.45
C VAL A 16 1.36 13.64 2.13
N LEU A 17 0.87 12.47 1.71
CA LEU A 17 1.28 11.18 2.30
C LEU A 17 2.79 10.94 2.16
N ALA A 18 3.40 11.34 1.04
CA ALA A 18 4.84 11.18 0.81
C ALA A 18 5.73 11.97 1.78
N GLN A 19 5.17 12.93 2.54
CA GLN A 19 5.91 13.69 3.56
C GLN A 19 5.96 13.00 4.92
N PHE A 20 5.14 11.97 5.13
CA PHE A 20 5.10 11.22 6.38
C PHE A 20 6.19 10.14 6.41
N PRO A 21 6.83 9.89 7.56
CA PRO A 21 7.71 8.76 7.72
C PRO A 21 6.93 7.42 7.63
N PRO A 22 7.60 6.30 7.31
CA PRO A 22 6.95 5.00 7.15
C PRO A 22 6.08 4.57 8.34
N GLU A 23 6.51 4.87 9.57
CA GLU A 23 5.79 4.55 10.79
C GLU A 23 4.45 5.30 10.88
N GLU A 24 4.43 6.60 10.58
CA GLU A 24 3.21 7.41 10.60
C GLU A 24 2.27 7.03 9.45
N LEU A 25 2.80 6.69 8.28
CA LEU A 25 2.01 6.16 7.17
C LEU A 25 1.27 4.87 7.56
N LYS A 26 1.95 3.98 8.29
CA LYS A 26 1.34 2.75 8.81
C LYS A 26 0.17 3.08 9.74
N GLU A 27 0.35 4.02 10.68
CA GLU A 27 -0.70 4.43 11.61
C GLU A 27 -1.93 5.03 10.90
N ILE A 28 -1.71 5.82 9.84
CA ILE A 28 -2.79 6.36 9.00
C ILE A 28 -3.57 5.23 8.34
N ILE A 29 -2.88 4.27 7.71
CA ILE A 29 -3.52 3.13 7.05
C ILE A 29 -4.28 2.26 8.07
N ASP A 30 -3.67 1.97 9.22
CA ASP A 30 -4.29 1.19 10.30
C ASP A 30 -5.55 1.87 10.84
N THR A 31 -5.55 3.20 10.91
CA THR A 31 -6.72 3.99 11.32
C THR A 31 -7.84 3.90 10.29
N LEU A 32 -7.53 3.99 9.00
CA LEU A 32 -8.51 3.84 7.92
C LEU A 32 -9.15 2.45 7.91
N LEU A 33 -8.35 1.40 8.16
CA LEU A 33 -8.82 0.03 8.32
C LEU A 33 -9.77 -0.10 9.53
N LYS A 34 -9.40 0.44 10.69
CA LYS A 34 -10.24 0.44 11.90
C LYS A 34 -11.58 1.14 11.68
N GLN A 35 -11.57 2.24 10.93
CA GLN A 35 -12.78 2.99 10.59
C GLN A 35 -13.64 2.31 9.52
N LYS A 36 -13.21 1.17 8.97
CA LYS A 36 -13.83 0.49 7.80
C LYS A 36 -13.95 1.40 6.58
N ALA A 37 -13.16 2.47 6.53
CA ALA A 37 -13.06 3.37 5.38
C ALA A 37 -12.18 2.76 4.28
N PHE A 38 -11.43 1.72 4.62
CA PHE A 38 -10.63 0.93 3.71
C PHE A 38 -10.81 -0.56 4.05
N VAL A 39 -10.98 -1.38 3.02
CA VAL A 39 -11.03 -2.84 3.15
C VAL A 39 -9.66 -3.38 2.76
N PRO A 40 -8.99 -4.15 3.63
CA PRO A 40 -7.71 -4.73 3.28
C PRO A 40 -7.89 -5.72 2.11
N PRO A 41 -6.95 -5.77 1.17
CA PRO A 41 -7.02 -6.74 0.08
C PRO A 41 -6.93 -8.17 0.63
N SER A 42 -7.61 -9.09 -0.05
CA SER A 42 -7.52 -10.52 0.22
C SER A 42 -6.14 -11.07 -0.14
N LEU A 43 -5.81 -12.26 0.38
CA LEU A 43 -4.57 -12.96 0.04
C LEU A 43 -4.46 -13.21 -1.47
N GLU A 44 -5.58 -13.54 -2.11
CA GLU A 44 -5.67 -13.78 -3.55
C GLU A 44 -5.31 -12.51 -4.34
N GLU A 45 -5.93 -11.37 -4.00
CA GLU A 45 -5.64 -10.07 -4.64
C GLU A 45 -4.18 -9.64 -4.45
N ILE A 46 -3.62 -9.84 -3.25
CA ILE A 46 -2.21 -9.56 -2.98
C ILE A 46 -1.30 -10.44 -3.85
N THR A 47 -1.62 -11.73 -3.97
CA THR A 47 -0.82 -12.70 -4.74
C THR A 47 -0.88 -12.41 -6.24
N GLU A 48 -2.07 -12.05 -6.74
CA GLU A 48 -2.25 -11.71 -8.15
C GLU A 48 -1.47 -10.45 -8.52
N GLU A 49 -1.56 -9.39 -7.73
CA GLU A 49 -0.84 -8.14 -8.01
C GLU A 49 0.68 -8.33 -7.88
N ALA A 50 1.15 -9.09 -6.88
CA ALA A 50 2.57 -9.43 -6.77
C ALA A 50 3.08 -10.18 -8.01
N SER A 51 2.32 -11.17 -8.49
CA SER A 51 2.65 -11.92 -9.71
C SER A 51 2.69 -11.01 -10.94
N ARG A 52 1.73 -10.09 -11.04
CA ARG A 52 1.65 -9.09 -12.12
C ARG A 52 2.87 -8.16 -12.12
N ILE A 53 3.33 -7.71 -10.95
CA ILE A 53 4.53 -6.88 -10.80
C ILE A 53 5.77 -7.65 -11.24
N VAL A 54 5.96 -8.90 -10.77
CA VAL A 54 7.10 -9.74 -11.17
C VAL A 54 7.16 -9.89 -12.69
N GLN A 55 6.02 -10.14 -13.33
CA GLN A 55 5.94 -10.27 -14.79
C GLN A 55 6.19 -8.93 -15.51
N ARG A 56 5.59 -7.83 -15.04
CA ARG A 56 5.68 -6.51 -15.66
C ARG A 56 7.10 -5.96 -15.61
N GLU A 57 7.74 -6.05 -14.44
CA GLU A 57 9.09 -5.54 -14.22
C GLU A 57 10.18 -6.57 -14.61
N ARG A 58 9.79 -7.78 -15.02
CA ARG A 58 10.68 -8.90 -15.35
C ARG A 58 11.70 -9.15 -14.23
N LEU A 59 11.21 -9.25 -13.00
CA LEU A 59 12.06 -9.48 -11.84
C LEU A 59 12.68 -10.87 -11.92
N GLU A 60 13.99 -10.94 -11.74
CA GLU A 60 14.70 -12.21 -11.69
C GLU A 60 14.29 -13.02 -10.45
N PRO A 61 14.28 -14.37 -10.53
CA PRO A 61 13.90 -15.23 -9.41
C PRO A 61 14.66 -14.92 -8.11
N GLU A 62 15.93 -14.54 -8.21
CA GLU A 62 16.78 -14.21 -7.07
C GLU A 62 16.25 -12.99 -6.30
N ILE A 63 15.73 -11.97 -7.00
CA ILE A 63 15.15 -10.77 -6.39
C ILE A 63 13.87 -11.13 -5.64
N VAL A 64 13.06 -12.03 -6.21
CA VAL A 64 11.84 -12.52 -5.58
C VAL A 64 12.18 -13.32 -4.31
N ASP A 65 13.20 -14.18 -4.36
CA ASP A 65 13.66 -14.96 -3.23
C ASP A 65 14.22 -14.09 -2.10
N GLU A 66 14.97 -13.03 -2.42
CA GLU A 66 15.43 -12.05 -1.45
C GLU A 66 14.27 -11.33 -0.76
N ALA A 67 13.26 -10.90 -1.53
CA ALA A 67 12.07 -10.27 -0.97
C ALA A 67 11.32 -11.22 -0.02
N ILE A 68 11.19 -12.50 -0.38
CA ILE A 68 10.57 -13.53 0.48
C ILE A 68 11.37 -13.73 1.77
N LYS A 69 12.71 -13.85 1.67
CA LYS A 69 13.60 -14.01 2.83
C LYS A 69 13.51 -12.81 3.77
N TRP A 70 13.55 -11.60 3.22
CA TRP A 70 13.39 -10.37 3.98
C TRP A 70 12.04 -10.36 4.72
N ALA A 71 10.93 -10.65 4.04
CA ALA A 71 9.60 -10.65 4.66
C ALA A 71 9.50 -11.67 5.81
N ARG A 72 10.09 -12.86 5.65
CA ARG A 72 10.14 -13.89 6.71
C ARG A 72 10.99 -13.47 7.91
N SER A 73 12.01 -12.65 7.71
CA SER A 73 12.86 -12.12 8.81
C SER A 73 12.16 -11.06 9.68
N LYS A 74 11.00 -10.55 9.24
CA LYS A 74 10.22 -9.53 9.96
C LYS A 74 9.09 -10.11 10.84
N LYS A 75 8.99 -11.45 10.91
CA LYS A 75 8.20 -12.16 11.92
C LYS A 75 8.88 -12.09 13.28
#